data_AF-A0A1J3EG05-F1
#
_entry.id   AF-A0A1J3EG05-F1
#
_cell.length_a   1.000
_cell.length_b   1.000
_cell.length_c   1.000
_cell.angle_alpha   90.00
_cell.angle_beta   90.00
_cell.angle_gamma   90.00
#
_symmetry.space_group_name_H-M   'P 1'
#
loop_
_entity.id
_entity.type
_entity.pdbx_description
1 polymer ?
#
loop_
_entity_poly.entity_id
_entity_poly.type
_entity_poly.pdbx_seq_one_letter_code
_entity_poly.pdbx_strand_id
1 'polypeptide(L)'
;QMYLQAQMRNAVVGILSTLSLALDLLVTWCCVSVMGMGIGGALLGLNVSSWAVVLAEFVYVFGGWCPFTWTGFSTAAFVDLIPMLKLSISSGLMICLEYWYMSIL
;
A
#
# COMPACT_ATOMS: atom_id res chain seq x y z
N GLN A 1 -2.74 -0.53 4.00
CA GLN A 1 -2.30 -1.85 4.48
C GLN A 1 -1.98 -1.91 5.97
N MET A 2 -0.97 -1.18 6.50
CA MET A 2 -0.55 -1.27 7.92
C MET A 2 -1.68 -1.11 8.95
N TYR A 3 -2.64 -0.21 8.70
CA TYR A 3 -3.81 -0.02 9.57
C TYR A 3 -4.60 -1.32 9.78
N LEU A 4 -4.92 -2.05 8.70
CA LEU A 4 -5.68 -3.30 8.78
C LEU A 4 -4.83 -4.44 9.37
N GLN A 5 -3.52 -4.42 9.14
CA GLN A 5 -2.60 -5.40 9.72
C GLN A 5 -2.49 -5.27 11.25
N ALA A 6 -2.42 -4.05 11.77
CA ALA A 6 -2.44 -3.80 13.21
C ALA A 6 -3.75 -4.24 13.88
N GLN A 7 -4.84 -4.36 13.12
CA GLN A 7 -6.15 -4.85 13.56
C GLN A 7 -6.32 -6.37 13.38
N MET A 8 -5.25 -7.10 13.05
CA MET A 8 -5.27 -8.55 12.77
C MET A 8 -6.18 -8.96 11.60
N ARG A 9 -6.53 -8.02 10.70
CA ARG A 9 -7.32 -8.29 9.49
C ARG A 9 -6.44 -8.64 8.29
N ASN A 10 -5.45 -9.50 8.52
CA ASN A 10 -4.44 -9.87 7.53
C ASN A 10 -5.03 -10.63 6.34
N ALA A 11 -6.12 -11.39 6.54
CA ALA A 11 -6.80 -12.10 5.46
C ALA A 11 -7.34 -11.15 4.37
N VAL A 12 -7.91 -10.01 4.77
CA VAL A 12 -8.42 -8.98 3.85
C VAL A 12 -7.27 -8.34 3.09
N VAL A 13 -6.18 -8.00 3.79
CA VAL A 13 -4.96 -7.45 3.16
C VAL A 13 -4.35 -8.45 2.18
N GLY A 14 -4.37 -9.74 2.50
CA GLY A 14 -3.91 -10.80 1.60
C GLY A 14 -4.73 -10.86 0.33
N ILE A 15 -6.07 -10.90 0.44
CA ILE A 15 -6.98 -10.92 -0.73
C ILE A 15 -6.77 -9.67 -1.60
N LEU A 16 -6.76 -8.48 -1.00
CA LEU A 16 -6.54 -7.24 -1.74
C LEU A 16 -5.18 -7.21 -2.45
N SER A 17 -4.13 -7.69 -1.80
CA SER A 17 -2.80 -7.79 -2.39
C SER A 17 -2.77 -8.77 -3.57
N THR A 18 -3.44 -9.93 -3.45
CA THR A 18 -3.53 -10.89 -4.57
C THR A 18 -4.30 -10.34 -5.76
N LEU A 19 -5.39 -9.61 -5.51
CA LEU A 19 -6.18 -8.97 -6.57
C LEU A 19 -5.40 -7.85 -7.25
N SER A 20 -4.64 -7.07 -6.49
CA SER A 20 -3.73 -6.05 -7.02
C SER A 20 -2.68 -6.64 -7.94
N LEU A 21 -2.05 -7.74 -7.52
CA LEU A 21 -1.02 -8.41 -8.34
C LEU A 21 -1.62 -8.94 -9.64
N ALA A 22 -2.83 -9.53 -9.58
CA ALA A 22 -3.54 -9.96 -10.78
C ALA A 22 -3.89 -8.78 -11.71
N LEU A 23 -4.36 -7.66 -11.16
CA LEU A 23 -4.64 -6.44 -11.91
C LEU A 23 -3.38 -5.87 -12.56
N ASP A 24 -2.27 -5.81 -11.82
CA ASP A 24 -0.99 -5.32 -12.33
C ASP A 24 -0.50 -6.14 -13.52
N LEU A 25 -0.53 -7.48 -13.40
CA LEU A 25 -0.17 -8.40 -14.49
C LEU A 25 -1.04 -8.16 -15.73
N LEU A 26 -2.36 -8.03 -15.56
CA LEU A 26 -3.28 -7.83 -16.67
C LEU A 26 -3.07 -6.48 -17.36
N VAL A 27 -2.90 -5.41 -16.58
CA VAL A 27 -2.71 -4.05 -17.12
C VAL A 27 -1.34 -3.93 -17.78
N THR A 28 -0.28 -4.43 -17.14
CA THR A 28 1.07 -4.44 -17.71
C THR A 28 1.10 -5.28 -18.99
N TRP A 29 0.49 -6.47 -19.00
CA TRP A 29 0.38 -7.28 -20.22
C TRP A 29 -0.34 -6.52 -21.34
N CYS A 30 -1.46 -5.86 -21.05
CA CYS A 30 -2.18 -5.07 -22.03
C CYS A 30 -1.35 -3.90 -22.57
N CYS A 31 -0.76 -3.08 -21.70
CA CYS A 31 0.01 -1.90 -22.08
C CYS A 31 1.32 -2.25 -22.82
N VAL A 32 1.99 -3.34 -22.42
CA VAL A 32 3.26 -3.76 -23.03
C VAL A 32 3.01 -4.54 -24.32
N SER A 33 2.15 -5.56 -24.29
CA SER A 33 1.97 -6.47 -25.42
C SER A 33 1.01 -5.94 -26.49
N VAL A 34 -0.05 -5.22 -26.10
CA VAL A 34 -1.06 -4.71 -27.05
C VAL A 34 -0.71 -3.30 -27.52
N MET A 35 -0.34 -2.41 -26.60
CA MET A 35 -0.06 -1.01 -26.92
C MET A 35 1.42 -0.72 -27.25
N GLY A 36 2.32 -1.69 -27.08
CA GLY A 36 3.74 -1.55 -27.42
C GLY A 36 4.49 -0.48 -26.61
N MET A 37 3.96 -0.06 -25.45
CA MET A 37 4.49 1.07 -24.67
C MET A 37 5.78 0.74 -23.89
N GLY A 38 6.31 -0.48 -24.01
CA GLY A 38 7.55 -0.93 -23.38
C GLY A 38 7.57 -0.63 -21.87
N ILE A 39 8.66 -0.01 -21.40
CA ILE A 39 8.86 0.32 -19.97
C ILE A 39 7.80 1.29 -19.45
N GLY A 40 7.35 2.24 -20.28
CA GLY A 40 6.29 3.18 -19.91
C GLY A 40 4.96 2.47 -19.60
N GLY A 41 4.66 1.41 -20.34
CA GLY A 41 3.49 0.55 -20.09
C GLY A 41 3.57 -0.18 -18.75
N ALA A 42 4.76 -0.68 -18.38
CA ALA A 42 4.97 -1.34 -17.09
C ALA A 42 4.86 -0.37 -15.90
N LEU A 43 5.42 0.84 -16.03
CA LEU A 43 5.30 1.89 -15.02
C LEU A 43 3.83 2.30 -14.80
N LEU A 44 3.05 2.39 -15.89
CA LEU A 44 1.62 2.69 -15.81
C LEU A 44 0.83 1.56 -15.14
N GLY A 45 1.13 0.29 -15.46
CA GLY A 45 0.51 -0.86 -14.81
C GLY A 45 0.67 -0.83 -13.29
N LEU A 46 1.91 -0.60 -12.84
CA LEU A 46 2.25 -0.51 -11.43
C LEU A 46 1.54 0.67 -10.74
N ASN A 47 1.46 1.81 -11.41
CA ASN A 47 0.75 2.98 -10.89
C ASN A 47 -0.75 2.70 -10.72
N VAL A 48 -1.40 2.20 -11.77
CA VAL A 48 -2.84 1.90 -11.77
C VAL A 48 -3.19 0.85 -10.71
N SER A 49 -2.41 -0.23 -10.63
CA SER A 49 -2.65 -1.27 -9.63
C SER A 49 -2.48 -0.76 -8.20
N SER A 50 -1.45 0.06 -7.96
CA SER A 50 -1.22 0.67 -6.64
C SER A 50 -2.38 1.55 -6.20
N TRP A 51 -2.90 2.41 -7.09
CA TRP A 51 -4.06 3.26 -6.80
C TRP A 51 -5.34 2.44 -6.58
N ALA A 52 -5.52 1.34 -7.31
CA ALA A 52 -6.67 0.46 -7.12
C ALA A 52 -6.73 -0.14 -5.70
N VAL A 53 -5.58 -0.53 -5.14
CA VAL A 53 -5.51 -1.02 -3.74
C VAL A 53 -5.86 0.08 -2.75
N VAL A 54 -5.32 1.28 -2.94
CA VAL A 54 -5.59 2.43 -2.06
C VAL A 54 -7.10 2.72 -2.03
N LEU A 55 -7.75 2.75 -3.20
CA LEU A 55 -9.19 2.96 -3.30
C LEU A 55 -9.98 1.82 -2.64
N ALA A 56 -9.59 0.56 -2.86
CA ALA A 56 -10.27 -0.59 -2.27
C ALA A 56 -10.19 -0.60 -0.74
N GLU A 57 -9.01 -0.32 -0.17
CA GLU A 57 -8.83 -0.19 1.28
C GLU A 57 -9.62 0.98 1.86
N PHE A 58 -9.63 2.12 1.15
CA PHE A 58 -10.39 3.30 1.56
C PHE A 58 -11.89 2.97 1.62
N VAL A 59 -12.45 2.39 0.55
CA VAL A 59 -13.86 1.96 0.52
C VAL A 59 -14.15 0.95 1.63
N TYR A 60 -13.24 0.02 1.93
CA TYR A 60 -13.43 -0.95 3.01
C TYR A 60 -13.52 -0.29 4.39
N VAL A 61 -12.67 0.70 4.68
CA VAL A 61 -12.68 1.44 5.95
C VAL A 61 -13.92 2.33 6.05
N PHE A 62 -14.28 3.07 5.00
CA PHE A 62 -15.45 3.95 5.00
C PHE A 62 -16.79 3.19 4.94
N GLY A 63 -16.80 1.97 4.40
CA GLY A 63 -17.98 1.10 4.33
C GLY A 63 -18.46 0.55 5.66
N GLY A 64 -17.88 0.97 6.79
CA GLY A 64 -18.36 0.63 8.14
C GLY A 64 -17.92 -0.74 8.66
N TRP A 65 -16.97 -1.42 7.98
CA TRP A 65 -16.48 -2.75 8.38
C TRP A 65 -15.56 -2.74 9.61
N CYS A 66 -15.17 -1.54 10.07
CA CYS A 66 -14.36 -1.29 11.26
C CYS A 66 -15.06 -0.30 12.23
N PRO A 67 -16.21 -0.65 12.82
CA PRO A 67 -17.01 0.30 13.62
C PRO A 67 -16.34 0.71 14.94
N PHE A 68 -15.47 -0.15 15.50
CA PHE A 68 -14.80 0.10 16.77
C PHE A 68 -13.49 0.91 16.65
N THR A 69 -12.89 0.92 15.47
CA THR A 69 -11.57 1.53 15.23
C THR A 69 -11.60 2.71 14.27
N TRP A 70 -12.72 2.93 13.59
CA TRP A 70 -12.95 4.10 12.76
C TRP A 70 -14.13 4.92 13.31
N THR A 71 -13.85 5.85 14.22
CA THR A 71 -14.84 6.77 14.80
C THR A 71 -14.92 8.11 14.05
N GLY A 72 -14.33 8.18 12.85
CA GLY A 72 -14.23 9.38 12.03
C GLY A 72 -12.93 10.17 12.26
N PHE A 73 -12.81 11.31 11.59
CA PHE A 73 -11.68 12.22 11.78
C PHE A 73 -11.79 12.91 13.14
N SER A 74 -10.95 12.50 14.10
CA SER A 74 -10.83 13.12 15.42
C SER A 74 -9.45 13.77 15.58
N THR A 75 -9.41 14.90 16.30
CA THR A 75 -8.17 15.61 16.62
C THR A 75 -7.23 14.80 17.52
N ALA A 76 -7.76 13.79 18.22
CA ALA A 76 -6.97 12.84 19.02
C ALA A 76 -5.95 12.08 18.16
N ALA A 77 -6.24 11.83 16.88
CA ALA A 77 -5.33 11.13 15.96
C ALA A 77 -4.02 11.90 15.69
N PHE A 78 -4.01 13.23 15.89
CA PHE A 78 -2.83 14.06 15.66
C PHE A 78 -1.91 14.12 16.88
N VAL A 79 -2.38 13.75 18.07
CA VAL A 79 -1.57 13.75 19.30
C VAL A 79 -0.49 12.66 19.24
N ASP A 80 -0.84 11.48 18.72
CA ASP A 80 0.07 10.35 18.58
C ASP A 80 0.94 10.39 17.31
N LEU A 81 0.86 11.47 16.51
CA LEU A 81 1.60 11.58 15.26
C LEU A 81 3.11 11.77 15.48
N ILE A 82 3.50 12.56 16.49
CA ILE A 82 4.91 12.81 16.84
C ILE A 82 5.65 11.52 17.27
N PRO A 83 5.12 10.71 18.22
CA PRO A 83 5.77 9.44 18.55
C PRO A 83 5.77 8.46 17.37
N MET A 84 4.73 8.44 16.54
CA MET A 84 4.71 7.63 15.32
C MET A 84 5.80 8.04 14.32
N LEU A 85 6.02 9.34 14.13
CA LEU A 85 7.07 9.87 13.25
C LEU A 85 8.46 9.44 13.73
N LYS A 86 8.73 9.50 15.04
CA LYS A 86 10.01 9.05 15.62
C LYS A 86 10.27 7.58 15.32
N LEU A 87 9.26 6.72 15.48
CA LEU A 87 9.34 5.30 15.14
C LEU A 87 9.55 5.09 13.62
N SER A 88 8.83 5.84 12.79
CA SER A 88 8.95 5.78 11.34
C SER A 88 10.35 6.15 10.84
N ILE A 89 11.01 7.14 11.47
CA ILE A 89 12.39 7.53 11.12
C ILE A 89 13.35 6.38 11.42
N SER A 90 13.22 5.75 12.60
CA SER A 90 14.06 4.61 12.98
C SER A 90 13.89 3.44 12.00
N SER A 91 12.64 3.11 11.63
CA SER A 91 12.36 2.05 10.65
C SER A 91 12.85 2.42 9.24
N GLY A 92 12.74 3.69 8.85
CA GLY A 92 13.21 4.17 7.55
C GLY A 92 14.73 4.04 7.42
N LEU A 93 15.47 4.44 8.46
CA LEU A 93 16.93 4.28 8.50
C LEU A 93 17.37 2.82 8.39
N MET A 94 16.65 1.90 9.06
CA MET A 94 16.93 0.46 8.97
C MET A 94 16.83 -0.03 7.51
N ILE A 95 15.77 0.34 6.79
CA ILE A 95 15.57 -0.06 5.38
C ILE A 95 16.61 0.58 4.47
N CYS A 96 16.97 1.86 4.70
CA CYS A 96 18.02 2.51 3.92
C CYS A 96 19.38 1.82 4.07
N LEU A 97 19.74 1.43 5.30
CA LEU A 97 20.98 0.70 5.57
C LEU A 97 20.98 -0.67 4.91
N GLU A 98 19.85 -1.39 4.94
CA GLU A 98 19.68 -2.66 4.23
C GLU A 98 19.88 -2.48 2.72
N TYR A 99 19.24 -1.47 2.12
CA TYR A 99 19.36 -1.21 0.69
C TYR A 99 20.79 -0.84 0.28
N TRP A 100 21.48 0.01 1.05
CA TRP A 100 22.88 0.34 0.80
C TRP A 100 23.77 -0.89 0.88
N TYR A 101 23.58 -1.74 1.90
CA TYR A 101 24.32 -2.98 2.04
C TYR A 101 24.12 -3.89 0.81
N MET A 102 22.87 -4.10 0.39
CA MET A 102 22.54 -4.93 -0.78
C MET A 102 23.02 -4.34 -2.11
N SER A 103 23.21 -3.02 -2.20
CA SER A 103 23.71 -2.37 -3.41
C SER A 103 25.24 -2.43 -3.55
N ILE A 104 25.95 -2.58 -2.43
CA ILE A 104 27.42 -2.65 -2.38
C ILE A 104 27.89 -4.11 -2.56
N LEU A 105 27.12 -5.08 -2.06
CA LEU A 105 27.35 -6.52 -2.24
C LEU A 105 27.03 -6.96 -3.67
#